data_AF-B6W8Q6-F1
#
_entry.id   AF-B6W8Q6-F1
#
_cell.length_a   1.000
_cell.length_b   1.000
_cell.length_c   1.000
_cell.angle_alpha   90.00
_cell.angle_beta   90.00
_cell.angle_gamma   90.00
#
_symmetry.space_group_name_H-M   'P 1'
#
loop_
_entity.id
_entity.type
_entity.pdbx_description
1 polymer ?
#
loop_
_entity_poly.entity_id
_entity_poly.type
_entity_poly.pdbx_seq_one_letter_code
_entity_poly.pdbx_strand_id
1 'polypeptide(L)'
;MNGLLIVFEGPDGSGKTTVLEKVYDKLLQDGYDIYKFREPGGTEISEKIREIILDNDNIKMSARCEALLYAASRAQLIEEKLRPLLEKGSIILCDRFVLSSMLYQGIGRGLGIDEVKKINDFAIGEIKADLTLFLNIDYKTAIDRKRKNFVSDRLENEDDSFHKKNL
;
A
#
# COMPACT_ATOMS: atom_id res chain seq x y z
N MET A 1 20.02 -3.32 16.91
CA MET A 1 18.99 -4.27 16.43
C MET A 1 18.46 -3.72 15.14
N ASN A 2 18.19 -4.55 14.13
CA ASN A 2 17.50 -4.09 12.92
C ASN A 2 16.08 -3.65 13.31
N GLY A 3 15.58 -2.60 12.66
CA GLY A 3 14.23 -2.09 12.85
C GLY A 3 13.17 -3.08 12.38
N LEU A 4 11.90 -2.74 12.60
CA LEU A 4 10.76 -3.58 12.24
C LEU A 4 9.87 -2.90 11.21
N LEU A 5 9.55 -3.58 10.12
CA LEU A 5 8.53 -3.17 9.15
C LEU A 5 7.24 -3.98 9.37
N ILE A 6 6.19 -3.30 9.84
CA ILE A 6 4.86 -3.87 10.06
C ILE A 6 3.91 -3.27 9.01
N VAL A 7 3.33 -4.13 8.18
CA VAL A 7 2.42 -3.72 7.11
C VAL A 7 0.97 -4.02 7.49
N PHE A 8 0.07 -3.09 7.18
CA PHE A 8 -1.37 -3.25 7.32
C PHE A 8 -1.98 -3.40 5.93
N GLU A 9 -2.61 -4.54 5.69
CA GLU A 9 -3.24 -4.89 4.40
C GLU A 9 -4.72 -5.21 4.58
N GLY A 10 -5.44 -5.23 3.45
CA GLY A 10 -6.88 -5.48 3.41
C GLY A 10 -7.61 -4.50 2.49
N PRO A 11 -8.91 -4.72 2.27
CA PRO A 11 -9.69 -3.89 1.35
C PRO A 11 -9.94 -2.48 1.89
N ASP A 12 -10.34 -1.55 1.02
CA ASP A 12 -10.81 -0.25 1.47
C ASP A 12 -12.06 -0.42 2.34
N GLY A 13 -12.21 0.41 3.38
CA GLY A 13 -13.30 0.26 4.36
C GLY A 13 -13.09 -0.82 5.43
N SER A 14 -12.01 -1.62 5.38
CA SER A 14 -11.67 -2.59 6.44
C SER A 14 -11.25 -1.95 7.77
N GLY A 15 -10.87 -0.67 7.75
CA GLY A 15 -10.43 0.06 8.95
C GLY A 15 -8.92 0.01 9.18
N LYS A 16 -8.10 -0.34 8.17
CA LYS A 16 -6.62 -0.39 8.25
C LYS A 16 -6.06 0.87 8.88
N THR A 17 -6.38 2.02 8.30
CA THR A 17 -5.90 3.32 8.76
C THR A 17 -6.30 3.56 10.23
N THR A 18 -7.55 3.25 10.62
CA THR A 18 -7.98 3.40 12.02
C THR A 18 -7.18 2.50 12.99
N VAL A 19 -6.90 1.25 12.62
CA VAL A 19 -6.12 0.35 13.47
C VAL A 19 -4.66 0.78 13.51
N LEU A 20 -4.07 1.13 12.36
CA LEU A 20 -2.70 1.61 12.25
C LEU A 20 -2.48 2.84 13.12
N GLU A 21 -3.37 3.84 13.05
CA GLU A 21 -3.30 5.05 13.86
C GLU A 21 -3.31 4.74 15.37
N LYS A 22 -4.21 3.84 15.81
CA LYS A 22 -4.26 3.42 17.23
C LYS A 22 -2.99 2.70 17.68
N VAL A 23 -2.42 1.86 16.82
CA VAL A 23 -1.17 1.15 17.12
C VAL A 23 -0.01 2.15 17.18
N TYR A 24 0.05 3.08 16.22
CA TYR A 24 1.04 4.15 16.18
C TYR A 24 1.02 4.98 17.46
N ASP A 25 -0.14 5.52 17.83
CA ASP A 25 -0.30 6.37 19.01
C ASP A 25 0.09 5.63 20.29
N LYS A 26 -0.29 4.36 20.41
CA LYS A 26 0.05 3.55 21.59
C LYS A 26 1.56 3.32 21.71
N LEU A 27 2.22 2.93 20.62
CA LEU A 27 3.67 2.66 20.63
C LEU A 27 4.47 3.95 20.80
N LEU A 28 3.99 5.06 20.22
CA LEU A 28 4.61 6.37 20.43
C LEU A 28 4.52 6.79 21.91
N GLN A 29 3.37 6.58 22.56
CA GLN A 29 3.18 6.85 24.00
C GLN A 29 4.07 5.97 24.89
N ASP A 30 4.34 4.74 24.45
CA ASP A 30 5.25 3.82 25.15
C ASP A 30 6.74 4.15 24.93
N GLY A 31 7.04 5.19 24.15
CA GLY A 31 8.41 5.70 23.93
C GLY A 31 9.19 4.96 22.84
N TYR A 32 8.53 4.19 21.98
CA TYR A 32 9.18 3.57 20.83
C TYR A 32 9.52 4.62 19.76
N ASP A 33 10.69 4.48 19.14
CA ASP A 33 11.03 5.22 17.92
C ASP A 33 10.25 4.63 16.74
N ILE A 34 9.12 5.26 16.41
CA ILE A 34 8.14 4.73 15.48
C ILE A 34 7.74 5.75 14.42
N TYR A 35 7.61 5.25 13.19
CA TYR A 35 7.19 6.01 12.02
C TYR A 35 6.02 5.31 11.33
N LYS A 36 5.22 6.07 10.60
CA LYS A 36 4.15 5.54 9.77
C LYS A 36 4.21 6.10 8.36
N PHE A 37 3.95 5.24 7.38
CA PHE A 37 3.89 5.59 5.96
C PHE A 37 2.68 4.94 5.30
N ARG A 38 2.37 5.38 4.08
CA ARG A 38 1.32 4.78 3.24
C ARG A 38 1.85 4.61 1.82
N GLU A 39 1.37 3.58 1.14
CA GLU A 39 1.68 3.36 -0.26
C GLU A 39 0.43 3.42 -1.17
N PRO A 40 0.56 3.94 -2.40
CA PRO A 40 1.73 4.66 -2.91
C PRO A 40 1.86 6.04 -2.22
N GLY A 41 3.07 6.57 -2.03
CA GLY A 41 3.29 7.84 -1.31
C GLY A 41 4.42 7.80 -0.29
N GLY A 42 4.43 8.77 0.63
CA GLY A 42 5.36 8.84 1.78
C GLY A 42 6.67 9.60 1.55
N THR A 43 6.94 10.03 0.31
CA THR A 43 8.02 10.97 -0.06
C THR A 43 7.51 11.97 -1.09
N GLU A 44 8.18 13.09 -1.31
CA GLU A 44 7.74 14.08 -2.30
C GLU A 44 7.59 13.47 -3.71
N ILE A 45 8.56 12.64 -4.14
CA ILE A 45 8.51 11.95 -5.43
C ILE A 45 7.39 10.89 -5.43
N SER A 46 7.28 10.11 -4.36
CA SER A 46 6.25 9.07 -4.25
C SER A 46 4.83 9.63 -4.25
N GLU A 47 4.62 10.83 -3.68
CA GLU A 47 3.34 11.55 -3.72
C GLU A 47 3.01 12.07 -5.12
N LYS A 48 3.97 12.62 -5.87
CA LYS A 48 3.75 13.00 -7.29
C LYS A 48 3.37 11.79 -8.15
N ILE A 49 4.00 10.64 -7.90
CA ILE A 49 3.63 9.39 -8.58
C ILE A 49 2.22 8.95 -8.18
N ARG A 50 1.86 9.06 -6.89
CA ARG A 50 0.51 8.77 -6.39
C ARG A 50 -0.54 9.63 -7.10
N GLU A 51 -0.31 10.93 -7.26
CA GLU A 51 -1.21 11.83 -7.98
C GLU A 51 -1.50 11.30 -9.40
N ILE A 52 -0.46 10.92 -10.14
CA ILE A 52 -0.61 10.34 -11.49
C ILE A 52 -1.43 9.05 -11.47
N ILE A 53 -1.16 8.15 -10.51
CA ILE A 53 -1.83 6.84 -10.41
C ILE A 53 -3.34 7.00 -10.14
N LEU A 54 -3.71 7.92 -9.25
CA LEU A 54 -5.08 8.06 -8.72
C LEU A 54 -5.94 9.06 -9.50
N ASP A 55 -5.33 9.91 -10.31
CA ASP A 55 -6.02 10.89 -11.13
C ASP A 55 -7.00 10.22 -12.12
N ASN A 56 -8.27 10.61 -12.01
CA ASN A 56 -9.38 10.11 -12.82
C ASN A 56 -9.24 10.45 -14.30
N ASP A 57 -8.48 11.47 -14.66
CA ASP A 57 -8.27 11.86 -16.06
C ASP A 57 -7.30 10.92 -16.79
N ASN A 58 -6.51 10.13 -16.04
CA ASN A 58 -5.53 9.19 -16.58
C ASN A 58 -6.13 7.85 -17.04
N ILE A 59 -7.32 7.86 -17.65
CA ILE A 59 -8.04 6.66 -18.12
C ILE A 59 -7.30 5.83 -19.18
N LYS A 60 -6.30 6.41 -19.85
CA LYS A 60 -5.48 5.73 -20.88
C LYS A 60 -4.25 5.02 -20.30
N MET A 61 -4.05 5.07 -18.97
CA MET A 61 -2.93 4.40 -18.32
C MET A 61 -3.05 2.87 -18.52
N SER A 62 -2.03 2.26 -19.13
CA SER A 62 -2.00 0.80 -19.27
C SER A 62 -1.72 0.13 -17.92
N ALA A 63 -2.19 -1.11 -17.75
CA ALA A 63 -1.94 -1.90 -16.54
C ALA A 63 -0.44 -2.02 -16.19
N ARG A 64 0.42 -2.21 -17.20
CA ARG A 64 1.88 -2.27 -16.98
C ARG A 64 2.45 -0.94 -16.49
N CYS A 65 1.97 0.18 -17.04
CA CYS A 65 2.35 1.51 -16.57
C CYS A 65 1.96 1.69 -15.09
N GLU A 66 0.71 1.35 -14.74
CA GLU A 66 0.22 1.40 -13.36
C GLU A 66 1.12 0.57 -12.41
N ALA A 67 1.42 -0.69 -12.75
CA ALA A 67 2.27 -1.56 -11.94
C ALA A 67 3.69 -1.01 -11.75
N LEU A 68 4.29 -0.44 -12.81
CA LEU A 68 5.63 0.14 -12.75
C LEU A 68 5.65 1.44 -11.93
N LEU A 69 4.60 2.27 -12.01
CA LEU A 69 4.49 3.48 -11.19
C LEU A 69 4.33 3.14 -9.70
N TYR A 70 3.54 2.13 -9.36
CA TYR A 70 3.47 1.61 -8.00
C TYR A 70 4.84 1.15 -7.49
N ALA A 71 5.57 0.38 -8.30
CA ALA A 71 6.90 -0.09 -7.94
C ALA A 71 7.92 1.06 -7.82
N ALA A 72 7.85 2.08 -8.69
CA ALA A 72 8.70 3.27 -8.64
C ALA A 72 8.44 4.11 -7.37
N SER A 73 7.16 4.34 -7.02
CA SER A 73 6.77 5.02 -5.79
C SER A 73 7.32 4.31 -4.54
N ARG A 74 7.24 2.97 -4.54
CA ARG A 74 7.75 2.11 -3.48
C ARG A 74 9.28 2.15 -3.37
N ALA A 75 9.99 2.01 -4.48
CA ALA A 75 11.46 2.04 -4.50
C ALA A 75 11.99 3.35 -3.90
N GLN A 76 11.37 4.48 -4.25
CA GLN A 76 11.72 5.78 -3.69
C GLN A 76 11.46 5.87 -2.18
N LEU A 77 10.28 5.42 -1.72
CA LEU A 77 9.96 5.41 -0.28
C LEU A 77 10.96 4.57 0.51
N ILE A 78 11.37 3.44 -0.05
CA ILE A 78 12.33 2.53 0.56
C ILE A 78 13.69 3.19 0.73
N GLU A 79 14.27 3.71 -0.33
CA GLU A 79 15.62 4.28 -0.27
C GLU A 79 15.66 5.58 0.55
N GLU A 80 14.65 6.43 0.44
CA GLU A 80 14.66 7.73 1.13
C GLU A 80 14.29 7.62 2.61
N LYS A 81 13.36 6.72 2.97
CA LYS A 81 12.79 6.66 4.33
C LYS A 81 12.99 5.32 5.00
N LEU A 82 12.51 4.22 4.43
CA LEU A 82 12.41 2.97 5.19
C LEU A 82 13.78 2.39 5.50
N ARG A 83 14.68 2.26 4.51
CA ARG A 83 16.02 1.72 4.70
C ARG A 83 16.80 2.45 5.81
N PRO A 84 16.96 3.79 5.78
CA PRO A 84 17.70 4.48 6.84
C PRO A 84 17.03 4.42 8.22
N LEU A 85 15.71 4.27 8.29
CA LEU A 85 14.99 4.10 9.57
C LEU A 85 15.15 2.68 10.12
N LEU A 86 15.05 1.66 9.27
CA LEU A 86 15.26 0.26 9.66
C LEU A 86 16.70 0.02 10.12
N GLU A 87 17.69 0.62 9.46
CA GLU A 87 19.10 0.55 9.88
C GLU A 87 19.34 1.17 11.27
N LYS A 88 18.54 2.17 11.65
CA LYS A 88 18.58 2.80 12.98
C LYS A 88 17.88 2.00 14.07
N GLY A 89 17.13 0.96 13.71
CA GLY A 89 16.35 0.17 14.66
C GLY A 89 14.93 0.68 14.91
N SER A 90 14.43 1.62 14.10
CA SER A 90 13.08 2.18 14.25
C SER A 90 11.99 1.17 13.87
N ILE A 91 10.79 1.34 14.44
CA ILE A 91 9.58 0.62 14.02
C ILE A 91 8.90 1.43 12.92
N ILE A 92 8.45 0.76 11.86
CA ILE A 92 7.74 1.35 10.74
C ILE A 92 6.40 0.66 10.58
N LEU A 93 5.32 1.42 10.62
CA LEU A 93 3.98 0.96 10.25
C LEU A 93 3.67 1.43 8.83
N CYS A 94 3.23 0.54 7.94
CA CYS A 94 2.92 0.90 6.56
C CYS A 94 1.48 0.51 6.19
N ASP A 95 0.67 1.48 5.73
CA ASP A 95 -0.63 1.21 5.12
C ASP A 95 -0.41 0.79 3.66
N ARG A 96 -0.63 -0.50 3.39
CA ARG A 96 -0.33 -1.23 2.13
C ARG A 96 1.16 -1.40 1.83
N PHE A 97 1.48 -2.47 1.11
CA PHE A 97 2.82 -2.74 0.58
C PHE A 97 2.72 -3.62 -0.69
N VAL A 98 3.66 -4.55 -0.87
CA VAL A 98 3.75 -5.42 -2.07
C VAL A 98 2.52 -6.31 -2.27
N LEU A 99 1.85 -6.75 -1.19
CA LEU A 99 0.68 -7.62 -1.30
C LEU A 99 -0.47 -6.93 -2.05
N SER A 100 -0.71 -5.64 -1.79
CA SER A 100 -1.63 -4.83 -2.58
C SER A 100 -1.27 -4.87 -4.07
N SER A 101 0.00 -4.73 -4.46
CA SER A 101 0.36 -4.77 -5.89
C SER A 101 0.09 -6.13 -6.54
N MET A 102 0.40 -7.23 -5.85
CA MET A 102 0.09 -8.57 -6.35
C MET A 102 -1.41 -8.79 -6.56
N LEU A 103 -2.24 -8.22 -5.68
CA LEU A 103 -3.69 -8.31 -5.76
C LEU A 103 -4.24 -7.44 -6.90
N TYR A 104 -4.08 -6.11 -6.80
CA TYR A 104 -4.69 -5.17 -7.74
C TYR A 104 -4.11 -5.28 -9.15
N GLN A 105 -2.78 -5.30 -9.28
CA GLN A 105 -2.14 -5.37 -10.60
C GLN A 105 -1.94 -6.81 -11.07
N GLY A 106 -1.57 -7.74 -10.18
CA GLY A 106 -1.34 -9.13 -10.56
C GLY A 106 -2.64 -9.86 -10.93
N ILE A 107 -3.66 -9.80 -10.06
CA ILE A 107 -4.95 -10.46 -10.27
C ILE A 107 -5.94 -9.50 -10.95
N GLY A 108 -6.19 -8.33 -10.36
CA GLY A 108 -7.21 -7.39 -10.83
C GLY A 108 -6.99 -6.93 -12.27
N ARG A 109 -5.76 -6.51 -12.60
CA ARG A 109 -5.37 -6.13 -13.97
C ARG A 109 -4.93 -7.31 -14.85
N GLY A 110 -4.87 -8.53 -14.29
CA GLY A 110 -4.49 -9.74 -15.04
C GLY A 110 -3.04 -9.76 -15.55
N LEU A 111 -2.11 -9.05 -14.90
CA LEU A 111 -0.70 -9.07 -15.28
C LEU A 111 0.04 -10.34 -14.84
N GLY A 112 -0.56 -11.11 -13.93
CA GLY A 112 0.05 -12.29 -13.31
C GLY A 112 0.80 -11.92 -12.03
N ILE A 113 0.58 -12.74 -10.99
CA ILE A 113 1.17 -12.52 -9.66
C ILE A 113 2.70 -12.55 -9.74
N ASP A 114 3.27 -13.52 -10.44
CA ASP A 114 4.73 -13.70 -10.50
C ASP A 114 5.44 -12.55 -11.19
N GLU A 115 4.87 -12.00 -12.26
CA GLU A 115 5.44 -10.87 -12.99
C GLU A 115 5.42 -9.59 -12.14
N VAL A 116 4.29 -9.31 -11.48
CA VAL A 116 4.20 -8.16 -10.56
C VAL A 116 5.10 -8.36 -9.34
N LYS A 117 5.24 -9.59 -8.84
CA LYS A 117 6.15 -9.91 -7.75
C LYS A 117 7.60 -9.63 -8.14
N LYS A 118 8.06 -10.06 -9.32
CA LYS A 118 9.45 -9.81 -9.78
C LYS A 118 9.79 -8.32 -9.82
N ILE A 119 8.87 -7.49 -10.33
CA ILE A 119 9.04 -6.02 -10.38
C ILE A 119 9.18 -5.45 -8.96
N ASN A 120 8.37 -5.96 -8.03
CA ASN A 120 8.38 -5.49 -6.65
C ASN A 120 9.58 -6.01 -5.84
N ASP A 121 10.01 -7.24 -6.07
CA ASP A 121 11.24 -7.78 -5.49
C ASP A 121 12.45 -6.91 -5.89
N PHE A 122 12.49 -6.43 -7.14
CA PHE A 122 13.49 -5.45 -7.57
C PHE A 122 13.33 -4.10 -6.85
N ALA A 123 12.09 -3.59 -6.73
CA ALA A 123 11.82 -2.31 -6.09
C ALA A 123 12.16 -2.26 -4.60
N ILE A 124 11.98 -3.38 -3.87
CA ILE A 124 12.21 -3.45 -2.42
C ILE A 124 13.61 -3.92 -2.03
N GLY A 125 14.34 -4.54 -2.97
CA GLY A 125 15.62 -5.17 -2.69
C GLY A 125 15.49 -6.24 -1.59
N GLU A 126 16.27 -6.10 -0.52
CA GLU A 126 16.28 -7.05 0.59
C GLU A 126 15.22 -6.78 1.67
N ILE A 127 14.51 -5.64 1.59
CA ILE A 127 13.52 -5.27 2.60
C ILE A 127 12.28 -6.14 2.47
N LYS A 128 11.87 -6.73 3.60
CA LYS A 128 10.63 -7.49 3.75
C LYS A 128 9.89 -7.01 4.98
N ALA A 129 8.57 -7.13 4.94
CA ALA A 129 7.77 -6.91 6.14
C ALA A 129 8.06 -8.03 7.15
N ASP A 130 8.38 -7.65 8.38
CA ASP A 130 8.53 -8.58 9.50
C ASP A 130 7.17 -9.12 9.96
N LEU A 131 6.12 -8.31 9.80
CA LEU A 131 4.74 -8.67 10.09
C LEU A 131 3.79 -8.02 9.08
N THR A 132 2.83 -8.79 8.58
CA THR A 132 1.71 -8.26 7.80
C THR A 132 0.40 -8.56 8.53
N LEU A 133 -0.32 -7.51 8.92
CA LEU A 133 -1.63 -7.58 9.54
C LEU A 133 -2.70 -7.37 8.46
N PHE A 134 -3.38 -8.45 8.09
CA PHE A 134 -4.46 -8.40 7.11
C PHE A 134 -5.82 -8.24 7.80
N LEU A 135 -6.47 -7.08 7.60
CA LEU A 135 -7.80 -6.81 8.15
C LEU A 135 -8.87 -7.35 7.20
N ASN A 136 -9.31 -8.57 7.49
CA ASN A 136 -10.35 -9.23 6.71
C ASN A 136 -11.75 -8.78 7.12
N ILE A 137 -12.56 -8.33 6.16
CA ILE A 137 -13.99 -8.05 6.33
C ILE A 137 -14.75 -8.50 5.07
N ASP A 138 -16.04 -8.78 5.21
CA ASP A 138 -16.85 -9.13 4.04
C ASP A 138 -17.02 -7.93 3.08
N TYR A 139 -17.13 -8.25 1.78
CA TYR A 139 -17.22 -7.26 0.71
C TYR A 139 -18.35 -6.25 0.88
N LYS A 140 -19.52 -6.71 1.34
CA LYS A 140 -20.69 -5.85 1.50
C LYS A 140 -20.42 -4.80 2.57
N THR A 141 -19.89 -5.22 3.71
CA THR A 141 -19.45 -4.30 4.77
C THR A 141 -18.37 -3.33 4.28
N ALA A 142 -17.41 -3.80 3.47
CA ALA A 142 -16.34 -2.95 2.92
C ALA A 142 -16.91 -1.80 2.07
N ILE A 143 -17.81 -2.14 1.13
CA ILE A 143 -18.47 -1.14 0.28
C ILE A 143 -19.34 -0.18 1.10
N ASP A 144 -20.15 -0.70 2.02
CA ASP A 144 -21.08 0.12 2.80
C ASP A 144 -20.33 1.16 3.65
N ARG A 145 -19.14 0.80 4.15
CA ARG A 145 -18.24 1.73 4.85
C ARG A 145 -17.57 2.72 3.91
N LYS A 146 -17.17 2.28 2.71
CA LYS A 146 -16.53 3.10 1.69
C LYS A 146 -17.46 4.21 1.18
N ARG A 147 -18.71 3.86 0.81
CA ARG A 147 -19.71 4.78 0.25
C ARG A 147 -20.04 5.99 1.13
N LYS A 148 -19.82 5.89 2.44
CA LYS A 148 -20.16 6.98 3.38
C LYS A 148 -19.14 8.12 3.41
N ASN A 149 -17.91 7.92 2.89
CA ASN A 149 -16.78 8.80 3.19
C ASN A 149 -15.87 9.15 1.98
N PHE A 150 -16.24 8.82 0.73
CA PHE A 150 -15.24 8.76 -0.34
C PHE A 150 -15.59 9.52 -1.64
N VAL A 151 -14.59 10.22 -2.19
CA VAL A 151 -14.55 10.70 -3.57
C VAL A 151 -13.78 9.65 -4.39
N SER A 152 -14.45 9.03 -5.35
CA SER A 152 -13.91 7.91 -6.13
C SER A 152 -12.64 8.30 -6.90
N ASP A 153 -11.55 7.56 -6.70
CA ASP A 153 -10.33 7.66 -7.50
C ASP A 153 -10.36 6.69 -8.69
N ARG A 154 -9.34 6.75 -9.57
CA ARG A 154 -9.31 5.96 -10.81
C ARG A 154 -9.46 4.45 -10.57
N LEU A 155 -8.91 3.92 -9.48
CA LEU A 155 -9.01 2.49 -9.14
C LEU A 155 -10.37 2.12 -8.56
N GLU A 156 -11.06 3.07 -7.95
CA GLU A 156 -12.39 2.88 -7.39
C GLU A 156 -13.51 2.98 -8.43
N ASN A 157 -13.20 3.59 -9.59
CA ASN A 157 -14.09 3.66 -10.74
C ASN A 157 -14.04 2.40 -11.62
N GLU A 158 -13.29 1.37 -11.23
CA GLU A 158 -13.25 0.09 -11.93
C GLU A 158 -14.50 -0.75 -11.68
N ASP A 159 -14.80 -1.67 -12.60
CA ASP A 159 -16.01 -2.48 -12.54
C ASP A 159 -16.01 -3.47 -11.34
N ASP A 160 -17.20 -3.91 -10.92
CA ASP A 160 -17.40 -4.92 -9.88
C ASP A 160 -16.55 -6.18 -10.06
N SER A 161 -16.25 -6.57 -11.30
CA SER A 161 -15.42 -7.73 -11.61
C SER A 161 -13.95 -7.55 -11.19
N PHE A 162 -13.43 -6.33 -11.23
CA PHE A 162 -12.12 -5.97 -10.71
C PHE A 162 -12.11 -6.06 -9.19
N HIS A 163 -13.10 -5.43 -8.54
CA HIS A 163 -13.16 -5.41 -7.08
C HIS A 163 -13.38 -6.80 -6.46
N LYS A 164 -14.25 -7.65 -7.03
CA LYS A 164 -14.50 -9.01 -6.53
C LYS A 164 -13.30 -9.95 -6.63
N LYS A 165 -12.36 -9.68 -7.56
CA LYS A 165 -11.11 -10.46 -7.68
C LYS A 165 -10.03 -10.01 -6.70
N ASN A 166 -10.19 -8.82 -6.12
CA ASN A 166 -9.19 -8.14 -5.31
C ASN A 166 -9.55 -8.13 -3.82
N LEU A 167 -10.30 -9.14 -3.36
CA LEU A 167 -10.82 -9.29 -2.00
C LEU A 167 -10.61 -10.71 -1.50
#